data_AF-V2XZS0-F1
#
_entry.id   AF-V2XZS0-F1
#
_cell.length_a   1.000
_cell.length_b   1.000
_cell.length_c   1.000
_cell.angle_alpha   90.00
_cell.angle_beta   90.00
_cell.angle_gamma   90.00
#
_symmetry.space_group_name_H-M   'P 1'
#
loop_
_entity.id
_entity.type
_entity.pdbx_description
1 polymer ?
#
loop_
_entity_poly.entity_id
_entity_poly.type
_entity_poly.pdbx_seq_one_letter_code
_entity_poly.pdbx_strand_id
1 'polypeptide(L)'
;MSASLRMLLGLNLLRFFSKRSPSLTIFLHDRFAAMSTSSYLIHEPPSTAPRLVPTPLVFVSASKWYPSVSREGFDIFSRMYADKGYTCLDIDISMPQTLTSDSRSMMNHFESELQSAIRLCIIPFAPVIIARGPTCLIAQQYISSHPATGLILISPPPSNTDVDILPTPLPEFDFEPKFPIAIFATPQELDALKVKNRLVRDGGVDVVAVGDTMGQDAFAKIEKWLDEIGV
;
A
#
# COMPACT_ATOMS: atom_id res chain seq x y z
N MET A 1 -35.10 29.42 -60.94
CA MET A 1 -34.50 28.82 -59.73
C MET A 1 -33.19 29.56 -59.47
N SER A 2 -33.21 30.41 -58.43
CA SER A 2 -32.25 31.46 -58.05
C SER A 2 -30.88 30.84 -57.69
N ALA A 3 -29.74 31.21 -58.27
CA ALA A 3 -29.06 32.50 -58.47
C ALA A 3 -28.30 33.00 -57.22
N SER A 4 -27.00 32.68 -57.22
CA SER A 4 -25.91 33.17 -56.39
C SER A 4 -25.79 34.71 -56.40
N LEU A 5 -25.47 35.32 -55.24
CA LEU A 5 -25.22 36.75 -55.09
C LEU A 5 -24.04 37.03 -54.14
N ARG A 6 -22.94 37.50 -54.75
CA ARG A 6 -21.98 38.59 -54.39
C ARG A 6 -21.84 38.98 -52.90
N MET A 7 -20.67 38.96 -52.27
CA MET A 7 -19.41 39.71 -52.51
C MET A 7 -19.50 41.22 -52.18
N LEU A 8 -18.72 41.68 -51.19
CA LEU A 8 -18.06 43.00 -51.01
C LEU A 8 -17.37 43.01 -49.62
N LEU A 9 -16.23 43.65 -49.31
CA LEU A 9 -14.99 44.08 -49.97
C LEU A 9 -14.21 44.91 -48.92
N GLY A 10 -12.87 44.86 -48.92
CA GLY A 10 -11.98 45.94 -48.40
C GLY A 10 -11.21 45.58 -47.11
N LEU A 11 -9.90 45.26 -47.13
CA LEU A 11 -8.68 46.06 -47.40
C LEU A 11 -8.12 46.85 -46.19
N ASN A 12 -6.96 46.37 -45.71
CA ASN A 12 -5.71 47.08 -45.39
C ASN A 12 -5.45 47.81 -44.03
N LEU A 13 -4.38 47.30 -43.38
CA LEU A 13 -3.17 47.96 -42.86
C LEU A 13 -3.15 48.80 -41.55
N LEU A 14 -2.41 48.23 -40.58
CA LEU A 14 -1.20 48.74 -39.89
C LEU A 14 -1.25 49.91 -38.84
N ARG A 15 -0.74 49.55 -37.63
CA ARG A 15 0.13 50.29 -36.67
C ARG A 15 -0.46 50.75 -35.31
N PHE A 16 0.05 50.07 -34.27
CA PHE A 16 0.63 50.57 -33.01
C PHE A 16 0.09 51.85 -32.37
N PHE A 17 -0.44 51.75 -31.13
CA PHE A 17 0.14 52.44 -29.97
C PHE A 17 -0.24 51.77 -28.64
N SER A 18 0.75 51.81 -27.75
CA SER A 18 0.84 51.34 -26.37
C SER A 18 -0.30 51.74 -25.42
N LYS A 19 -0.68 50.82 -24.53
CA LYS A 19 -0.94 51.13 -23.11
C LYS A 19 -0.73 49.90 -22.23
N ARG A 20 0.32 49.95 -21.40
CA ARG A 20 0.59 49.06 -20.27
C ARG A 20 -0.55 49.15 -19.24
N SER A 21 -0.97 48.01 -18.69
CA SER A 21 -1.57 47.90 -17.35
C SER A 21 -1.13 46.56 -16.74
N PRO A 22 -0.84 46.49 -15.42
CA PRO A 22 0.11 45.53 -14.88
C PRO A 22 -0.52 44.21 -14.41
N SER A 23 0.31 43.18 -14.50
CA SER A 23 0.47 42.04 -13.59
C SER A 23 -0.71 41.62 -12.70
N LEU A 24 -1.29 40.48 -13.05
CA LEU A 24 -1.64 39.44 -12.11
C LEU A 24 -1.15 38.11 -12.70
N THR A 25 0.16 37.89 -12.59
CA THR A 25 0.74 36.57 -12.77
C THR A 25 0.30 35.73 -11.58
N ILE A 26 -0.84 35.06 -11.72
CA ILE A 26 -1.15 33.91 -10.88
C ILE A 26 -0.09 32.88 -11.26
N PHE A 27 0.94 32.77 -10.42
CA PHE A 27 1.81 31.60 -10.41
C PHE A 27 0.93 30.42 -10.02
N LEU A 28 0.34 29.76 -11.02
CA LEU A 28 -0.01 28.37 -10.91
C LEU A 28 1.33 27.66 -10.62
N HIS A 29 1.57 27.41 -9.34
CA HIS A 29 2.50 26.35 -8.97
C HIS A 29 1.94 25.10 -9.64
N ASP A 30 2.61 24.69 -10.69
CA ASP A 30 2.44 23.40 -11.32
C ASP A 30 2.84 22.37 -10.28
N ARG A 31 1.92 22.05 -9.37
CA ARG A 31 2.01 20.85 -8.56
C ARG A 31 1.79 19.72 -9.55
N PHE A 32 2.88 19.23 -10.12
CA PHE A 32 2.97 17.85 -10.53
C PHE A 32 2.67 17.02 -9.27
N ALA A 33 1.40 16.74 -9.03
CA ALA A 33 1.02 15.57 -8.29
C ALA A 33 1.58 14.42 -9.12
N ALA A 34 2.70 13.84 -8.68
CA ALA A 34 3.10 12.54 -9.20
C ALA A 34 1.87 11.65 -9.02
N MET A 35 1.21 11.30 -10.14
CA MET A 35 0.15 10.32 -10.10
C MET A 35 0.78 9.05 -9.54
N SER A 36 0.33 8.64 -8.37
CA SER A 36 0.69 7.35 -7.77
C SER A 36 0.58 6.29 -8.86
N THR A 37 1.69 5.61 -9.15
CA THR A 37 1.71 4.52 -10.14
C THR A 37 1.41 3.16 -9.50
N SER A 38 1.08 3.16 -8.21
CA SER A 38 0.69 1.97 -7.46
C SER A 38 -0.63 1.45 -8.02
N SER A 39 -0.71 0.13 -8.21
CA SER A 39 -1.95 -0.52 -8.67
C SER A 39 -2.72 -1.03 -7.46
N TYR A 40 -4.03 -0.88 -7.46
CA TYR A 40 -4.88 -1.45 -6.43
C TYR A 40 -6.11 -2.11 -7.05
N LEU A 41 -6.52 -3.23 -6.47
CA LEU A 41 -7.76 -3.93 -6.78
C LEU A 41 -8.60 -4.02 -5.51
N ILE A 42 -9.89 -3.75 -5.65
CA ILE A 42 -10.85 -3.87 -4.56
C ILE A 42 -11.74 -5.08 -4.83
N HIS A 43 -11.81 -5.97 -3.85
CA HIS A 43 -12.73 -7.10 -3.83
C HIS A 43 -13.79 -6.81 -2.77
N GLU A 44 -14.99 -6.43 -3.25
CA GLU A 44 -16.15 -6.24 -2.39
C GLU A 44 -16.82 -7.60 -2.08
N PRO A 45 -17.34 -7.79 -0.87
CA PRO A 45 -18.04 -9.01 -0.53
C PRO A 45 -19.33 -9.15 -1.37
N PRO A 46 -19.62 -10.34 -1.92
CA PRO A 46 -20.85 -10.56 -2.66
C PRO A 46 -22.06 -10.50 -1.71
N SER A 47 -23.26 -10.24 -2.26
CA SER A 47 -24.50 -10.25 -1.48
C SER A 47 -24.85 -11.61 -0.86
N THR A 48 -24.20 -12.69 -1.33
CA THR A 48 -24.32 -14.04 -0.81
C THR A 48 -23.29 -14.37 0.28
N ALA A 49 -22.42 -13.43 0.65
CA ALA A 49 -21.44 -13.65 1.72
C ALA A 49 -22.16 -14.00 3.04
N PRO A 50 -21.61 -14.93 3.84
CA PRO A 50 -22.27 -15.42 5.05
C PRO A 50 -22.40 -14.35 6.15
N ARG A 51 -21.52 -13.34 6.11
CA ARG A 51 -21.49 -12.18 7.00
C ARG A 51 -20.96 -10.97 6.23
N LEU A 52 -21.10 -9.78 6.81
CA LEU A 52 -20.39 -8.59 6.36
C LEU A 52 -19.46 -8.13 7.47
N VAL A 53 -18.18 -8.05 7.18
CA VAL A 53 -17.16 -7.62 8.13
C VAL A 53 -16.85 -6.14 7.87
N PRO A 54 -17.03 -5.26 8.86
CA PRO A 54 -16.77 -3.83 8.68
C PRO A 54 -15.29 -3.52 8.48
N THR A 55 -14.41 -4.29 9.12
CA THR A 55 -12.95 -4.09 9.08
C THR A 55 -12.38 -4.60 7.75
N PRO A 56 -11.77 -3.72 6.94
CA PRO A 56 -11.20 -4.13 5.65
C PRO A 56 -9.84 -4.81 5.83
N LEU A 57 -9.53 -5.72 4.91
CA LEU A 57 -8.21 -6.37 4.82
C LEU A 57 -7.41 -5.72 3.70
N VAL A 58 -6.18 -5.29 3.99
CA VAL A 58 -5.28 -4.67 3.00
C VAL A 58 -4.05 -5.54 2.82
N PHE A 59 -3.95 -6.17 1.65
CA PHE A 59 -2.81 -6.95 1.22
C PHE A 59 -1.80 -6.03 0.52
N VAL A 60 -0.59 -5.95 1.05
CA VAL A 60 0.45 -5.02 0.60
C VAL A 60 1.59 -5.78 -0.06
N SER A 61 1.75 -5.58 -1.37
CA SER A 61 2.90 -6.03 -2.14
C SER A 61 3.71 -4.86 -2.71
N ALA A 62 4.90 -5.16 -3.21
CA ALA A 62 5.74 -4.21 -3.93
C ALA A 62 6.53 -4.99 -4.99
N SER A 63 5.84 -5.51 -6.00
CA SER A 63 6.35 -6.48 -6.98
C SER A 63 7.56 -5.98 -7.77
N LYS A 64 7.71 -4.66 -7.95
CA LYS A 64 8.89 -4.06 -8.59
C LYS A 64 10.09 -3.94 -7.66
N TRP A 65 9.87 -3.86 -6.35
CA TRP A 65 10.93 -3.77 -5.34
C TRP A 65 11.37 -5.16 -4.87
N TYR A 66 10.40 -6.05 -4.64
CA TYR A 66 10.60 -7.42 -4.19
C TYR A 66 9.80 -8.39 -5.09
N PRO A 67 10.34 -8.77 -6.26
CA PRO A 67 9.58 -9.49 -7.29
C PRO A 67 9.29 -10.95 -6.98
N SER A 68 10.08 -11.60 -6.12
CA SER A 68 10.06 -13.06 -5.98
C SER A 68 8.77 -13.59 -5.37
N VAL A 69 8.29 -13.00 -4.28
CA VAL A 69 7.17 -13.58 -3.50
C VAL A 69 6.25 -12.55 -2.84
N SER A 70 6.45 -11.24 -3.09
CA SER A 70 5.67 -10.18 -2.41
C SER A 70 4.17 -10.26 -2.66
N ARG A 71 3.75 -10.68 -3.86
CA ARG A 71 2.34 -10.69 -4.30
C ARG A 71 1.73 -12.09 -4.40
N GLU A 72 2.55 -13.13 -4.34
CA GLU A 72 2.11 -14.50 -4.65
C GLU A 72 0.97 -14.97 -3.74
N GLY A 73 -0.16 -15.35 -4.33
CA GLY A 73 -1.35 -15.83 -3.61
C GLY A 73 -2.18 -14.75 -2.89
N PHE A 74 -1.75 -13.48 -2.86
CA PHE A 74 -2.57 -12.39 -2.29
C PHE A 74 -3.82 -12.10 -3.13
N ASP A 75 -3.76 -12.30 -4.45
CA ASP A 75 -4.93 -12.22 -5.34
C ASP A 75 -5.96 -13.31 -5.02
N ILE A 76 -5.50 -14.51 -4.67
CA ILE A 76 -6.37 -15.62 -4.26
C ILE A 76 -6.93 -15.36 -2.86
N PHE A 77 -6.09 -14.97 -1.90
CA PHE A 77 -6.52 -14.69 -0.53
C PHE A 77 -7.55 -13.58 -0.49
N SER A 78 -7.30 -12.45 -1.15
CA SER A 78 -8.21 -11.31 -1.17
C SER A 78 -9.59 -11.67 -1.74
N ARG A 79 -9.67 -12.51 -2.77
CA ARG A 79 -10.94 -13.04 -3.30
C ARG A 79 -11.62 -13.98 -2.31
N MET A 80 -10.88 -14.93 -1.75
CA MET A 80 -11.43 -15.91 -0.80
C MET A 80 -11.94 -15.25 0.48
N TYR A 81 -11.27 -14.20 0.98
CA TYR A 81 -11.77 -13.40 2.09
C TYR A 81 -12.95 -12.53 1.68
N ALA A 82 -12.98 -11.97 0.47
CA ALA A 82 -14.17 -11.27 0.00
C ALA A 82 -15.42 -12.16 -0.01
N ASP A 83 -15.31 -13.41 -0.47
CA ASP A 83 -16.39 -14.39 -0.42
C ASP A 83 -16.88 -14.68 1.01
N LYS A 84 -16.03 -14.45 2.02
CA LYS A 84 -16.35 -14.60 3.45
C LYS A 84 -16.92 -13.35 4.10
N GLY A 85 -17.01 -12.23 3.38
CA GLY A 85 -17.66 -11.01 3.87
C GLY A 85 -16.73 -9.82 4.08
N TYR A 86 -15.43 -9.95 3.78
CA TYR A 86 -14.46 -8.87 3.98
C TYR A 86 -14.36 -7.97 2.74
N THR A 87 -14.29 -6.65 2.93
CA THR A 87 -13.75 -5.79 1.87
C THR A 87 -12.23 -5.98 1.82
N CYS A 88 -11.71 -6.47 0.70
CA CYS A 88 -10.28 -6.74 0.54
C CYS A 88 -9.65 -5.81 -0.49
N LEU A 89 -8.50 -5.24 -0.15
CA LEU A 89 -7.71 -4.38 -1.02
C LEU A 89 -6.39 -5.09 -1.33
N ASP A 90 -6.15 -5.42 -2.59
CA ASP A 90 -4.86 -5.90 -3.07
C ASP A 90 -4.09 -4.71 -3.65
N ILE A 91 -3.09 -4.23 -2.91
CA ILE A 91 -2.32 -3.03 -3.24
C ILE A 91 -0.88 -3.42 -3.56
N ASP A 92 -0.46 -3.10 -4.77
CA ASP A 92 0.91 -3.29 -5.21
C ASP A 92 1.60 -1.92 -5.38
N ILE A 93 2.48 -1.64 -4.42
CA ILE A 93 3.15 -0.36 -4.29
C ILE A 93 4.22 -0.21 -5.35
N SER A 94 4.18 0.92 -6.05
CA SER A 94 5.15 1.24 -7.09
C SER A 94 6.48 1.74 -6.52
N MET A 95 7.57 1.47 -7.25
CA MET A 95 8.88 2.05 -6.96
C MET A 95 8.86 3.57 -7.19
N PRO A 96 9.65 4.35 -6.40
CA PRO A 96 9.87 5.75 -6.69
C PRO A 96 10.36 5.96 -8.13
N GLN A 97 9.83 6.97 -8.83
CA GLN A 97 10.22 7.28 -10.21
C GLN A 97 11.71 7.64 -10.34
N THR A 98 12.26 8.28 -9.30
CA THR A 98 13.70 8.53 -9.17
C THR A 98 14.25 7.58 -8.13
N LEU A 99 15.26 6.78 -8.49
CA LEU A 99 15.92 5.88 -7.54
C LEU A 99 16.43 6.69 -6.34
N THR A 100 15.84 6.41 -5.18
CA THR A 100 16.23 7.04 -3.93
C THR A 100 17.56 6.44 -3.47
N SER A 101 18.55 7.28 -3.20
CA SER A 101 19.85 6.84 -2.65
C SER A 101 19.79 6.47 -1.16
N ASP A 102 18.63 6.60 -0.53
CA ASP A 102 18.44 6.44 0.91
C ASP A 102 17.20 5.59 1.22
N SER A 103 17.35 4.58 2.06
CA SER A 103 16.30 3.64 2.45
C SER A 103 15.17 4.30 3.22
N ARG A 104 15.45 5.32 4.06
CA ARG A 104 14.40 6.02 4.80
C ARG A 104 13.49 6.80 3.85
N SER A 105 14.09 7.49 2.89
CA SER A 105 13.36 8.20 1.83
C SER A 105 12.52 7.23 0.97
N MET A 106 13.05 6.04 0.69
CA MET A 106 12.30 4.96 0.03
C MET A 106 11.09 4.49 0.85
N MET A 107 11.28 4.21 2.15
CA MET A 107 10.19 3.78 3.03
C MET A 107 9.10 4.86 3.17
N ASN A 108 9.49 6.12 3.28
CA ASN A 108 8.54 7.24 3.31
C ASN A 108 7.72 7.34 2.01
N HIS A 109 8.34 7.05 0.85
CA HIS A 109 7.61 6.99 -0.41
C HIS A 109 6.59 5.85 -0.41
N PHE A 110 7.00 4.64 -0.02
CA PHE A 110 6.08 3.49 0.04
C PHE A 110 4.94 3.69 1.03
N GLU A 111 5.21 4.29 2.19
CA GLU A 111 4.20 4.69 3.17
C GLU A 111 3.19 5.68 2.57
N SER A 112 3.68 6.73 1.91
CA SER A 112 2.83 7.75 1.27
C SER A 112 1.96 7.16 0.18
N GLU A 113 2.49 6.22 -0.61
CA GLU A 113 1.73 5.51 -1.64
C GLU A 113 0.66 4.61 -1.02
N LEU A 114 0.99 3.83 0.01
CA LEU A 114 0.05 2.97 0.71
C LEU A 114 -1.07 3.78 1.37
N GLN A 115 -0.72 4.88 2.06
CA GLN A 115 -1.68 5.79 2.66
C GLN A 115 -2.61 6.40 1.60
N SER A 116 -2.07 6.83 0.47
CA SER A 116 -2.87 7.39 -0.62
C SER A 116 -3.83 6.37 -1.19
N ALA A 117 -3.36 5.13 -1.46
CA ALA A 117 -4.18 4.05 -1.96
C ALA A 117 -5.33 3.70 -0.99
N ILE A 118 -5.03 3.53 0.30
CA ILE A 118 -6.04 3.27 1.34
C ILE A 118 -7.09 4.38 1.40
N ARG A 119 -6.66 5.65 1.39
CA ARG A 119 -7.58 6.81 1.44
C ARG A 119 -8.49 6.89 0.22
N LEU A 120 -8.00 6.53 -0.97
CA LEU A 120 -8.78 6.55 -2.21
C LEU A 120 -9.84 5.44 -2.28
N CYS A 121 -9.67 4.37 -1.51
CA CYS A 121 -10.61 3.25 -1.48
C CYS A 121 -11.82 3.48 -0.53
N ILE A 122 -11.89 4.64 0.14
CA ILE A 122 -13.03 5.06 1.00
C ILE A 122 -13.45 3.97 1.99
N ILE A 123 -12.48 3.35 2.64
CA ILE A 123 -12.76 2.33 3.65
C ILE A 123 -13.32 2.97 4.94
N PRO A 124 -14.36 2.37 5.57
CA PRO A 124 -15.05 2.99 6.70
C PRO A 124 -14.34 2.83 8.06
N PHE A 125 -13.42 1.87 8.19
CA PHE A 125 -12.72 1.55 9.44
C PHE A 125 -11.22 1.37 9.21
N ALA A 126 -10.43 1.45 10.28
CA ALA A 126 -9.00 1.18 10.23
C ALA A 126 -8.74 -0.26 9.76
N PRO A 127 -7.85 -0.49 8.79
CA PRO A 127 -7.68 -1.81 8.17
C PRO A 127 -6.90 -2.78 9.05
N VAL A 128 -6.97 -4.07 8.73
CA VAL A 128 -5.91 -5.03 9.04
C VAL A 128 -4.93 -5.03 7.87
N ILE A 129 -3.66 -4.69 8.12
CA ILE A 129 -2.60 -4.68 7.10
C ILE A 129 -1.91 -6.03 7.07
N ILE A 130 -1.75 -6.62 5.87
CA ILE A 130 -1.13 -7.93 5.64
C ILE A 130 0.00 -7.75 4.65
N ALA A 131 1.22 -8.11 5.03
CA ALA A 131 2.40 -8.00 4.17
C ALA A 131 3.28 -9.25 4.26
N ARG A 132 4.19 -9.44 3.28
CA ARG A 132 5.07 -10.61 3.23
C ARG A 132 6.53 -10.26 2.93
N GLY A 133 7.46 -10.93 3.62
CA GLY A 133 8.89 -10.77 3.34
C GLY A 133 9.34 -9.34 3.60
N PRO A 134 10.24 -8.78 2.79
CA PRO A 134 10.65 -7.37 2.86
C PRO A 134 9.51 -6.35 2.74
N THR A 135 8.32 -6.68 2.19
CA THR A 135 7.20 -5.72 2.20
C THR A 135 6.64 -5.51 3.61
N CYS A 136 6.97 -6.36 4.58
CA CYS A 136 6.71 -6.14 6.00
C CYS A 136 7.33 -4.83 6.52
N LEU A 137 8.41 -4.34 5.91
CA LEU A 137 8.97 -3.03 6.28
C LEU A 137 8.04 -1.87 5.89
N ILE A 138 7.35 -1.98 4.74
CA ILE A 138 6.38 -0.98 4.30
C ILE A 138 5.19 -0.93 5.27
N ALA A 139 4.68 -2.10 5.65
CA ALA A 139 3.59 -2.20 6.61
C ALA A 139 3.99 -1.63 7.99
N GLN A 140 5.18 -1.97 8.49
CA GLN A 140 5.69 -1.42 9.76
C GLN A 140 5.92 0.09 9.71
N GLN A 141 6.47 0.61 8.60
CA GLN A 141 6.59 2.05 8.39
C GLN A 141 5.22 2.72 8.41
N TYR A 142 4.22 2.16 7.73
CA TYR A 142 2.86 2.69 7.74
C TYR A 142 2.26 2.75 9.14
N ILE A 143 2.35 1.66 9.90
CA ILE A 143 1.85 1.56 11.28
C ILE A 143 2.52 2.57 12.21
N SER A 144 3.77 2.95 11.95
CA SER A 144 4.48 3.93 12.76
C SER A 144 3.81 5.32 12.74
N SER A 145 3.04 5.63 11.69
CA SER A 145 2.38 6.94 11.53
C SER A 145 0.85 6.87 11.35
N HIS A 146 0.28 5.67 11.23
CA HIS A 146 -1.13 5.50 10.85
C HIS A 146 -1.83 4.43 11.68
N PRO A 147 -3.13 4.61 11.99
CA PRO A 147 -3.89 3.63 12.74
C PRO A 147 -4.19 2.38 11.89
N ALA A 148 -4.17 1.21 12.54
CA ALA A 148 -4.68 -0.04 12.00
C ALA A 148 -5.41 -0.82 13.11
N THR A 149 -6.36 -1.66 12.70
CA THR A 149 -7.03 -2.60 13.60
C THR A 149 -6.14 -3.79 13.93
N GLY A 150 -5.29 -4.20 12.98
CA GLY A 150 -4.33 -5.27 13.18
C GLY A 150 -3.20 -5.23 12.14
N LEU A 151 -2.10 -5.93 12.44
CA LEU A 151 -0.97 -6.10 11.53
C LEU A 151 -0.59 -7.56 11.44
N ILE A 152 -0.52 -8.10 10.23
CA ILE A 152 -0.06 -9.45 9.94
C ILE A 152 1.22 -9.36 9.12
N LEU A 153 2.31 -9.90 9.68
CA LEU A 153 3.61 -9.98 9.03
C LEU A 153 3.90 -11.44 8.65
N ILE A 154 3.89 -11.75 7.36
CA ILE A 154 4.17 -13.10 6.85
C ILE A 154 5.64 -13.21 6.47
N SER A 155 6.39 -14.12 7.10
CA SER A 155 7.83 -14.30 6.92
C SER A 155 8.60 -12.97 6.90
N PRO A 156 8.46 -12.09 7.92
CA PRO A 156 9.21 -10.84 7.95
C PRO A 156 10.71 -11.14 8.00
N PRO A 157 11.58 -10.21 7.54
CA PRO A 157 13.01 -10.37 7.76
C PRO A 157 13.34 -10.36 9.26
N PRO A 158 14.38 -11.10 9.70
CA PRO A 158 14.79 -11.09 11.11
C PRO A 158 15.26 -9.73 11.62
N SER A 159 15.82 -8.91 10.75
CA SER A 159 16.24 -7.53 11.04
C SER A 159 16.24 -6.72 9.75
N ASN A 160 16.07 -5.41 9.87
CA ASN A 160 16.21 -4.47 8.74
C ASN A 160 17.61 -4.49 8.13
N THR A 161 18.65 -4.88 8.89
CA THR A 161 20.01 -5.04 8.35
C THR A 161 20.19 -6.29 7.51
N ASP A 162 19.30 -7.27 7.63
CA ASP A 162 19.34 -8.53 6.88
C ASP A 162 18.61 -8.39 5.51
N VAL A 163 18.25 -7.16 5.10
CA VAL A 163 17.53 -6.87 3.85
C VAL A 163 18.47 -6.23 2.82
N ASP A 164 19.04 -7.07 1.95
CA ASP A 164 20.07 -6.65 0.98
C ASP A 164 19.56 -5.72 -0.14
N ILE A 165 18.23 -5.64 -0.34
CA ILE A 165 17.61 -4.81 -1.39
C ILE A 165 17.41 -3.34 -0.97
N LEU A 166 17.84 -2.97 0.24
CA LEU A 166 17.79 -1.60 0.76
C LEU A 166 19.01 -0.79 0.28
N PRO A 167 18.84 0.45 -0.21
CA PRO A 167 19.96 1.30 -0.64
C PRO A 167 21.00 1.60 0.45
N THR A 168 20.53 1.82 1.68
CA THR A 168 21.33 2.15 2.88
C THR A 168 20.83 1.37 4.10
N PRO A 169 21.63 1.20 5.16
CA PRO A 169 21.16 0.59 6.40
C PRO A 169 19.95 1.33 6.96
N LEU A 170 18.87 0.59 7.23
CA LEU A 170 17.65 1.12 7.83
C LEU A 170 17.60 0.73 9.32
N PRO A 171 17.41 1.69 10.25
CA PRO A 171 17.20 1.37 11.66
C PRO A 171 15.96 0.50 11.88
N GLU A 172 15.95 -0.28 12.97
CA GLU A 172 14.76 -1.02 13.38
C GLU A 172 13.59 -0.08 13.71
N PHE A 173 12.37 -0.54 13.43
CA PHE A 173 11.15 0.20 13.79
C PHE A 173 10.92 0.15 15.29
N ASP A 174 10.56 1.29 15.90
CA ASP A 174 10.48 1.50 17.34
C ASP A 174 9.04 1.71 17.87
N PHE A 175 8.02 1.52 17.03
CA PHE A 175 6.62 1.57 17.48
C PHE A 175 6.32 0.52 18.56
N GLU A 176 5.45 0.87 19.50
CA GLU A 176 5.02 -0.02 20.57
C GLU A 176 3.88 -0.93 20.07
N PRO A 177 3.95 -2.27 20.25
CA PRO A 177 2.93 -3.22 19.81
C PRO A 177 1.70 -3.19 20.75
N LYS A 178 1.02 -2.05 20.83
CA LYS A 178 -0.16 -1.81 21.70
C LYS A 178 -1.49 -2.19 21.05
N PHE A 179 -1.44 -2.80 19.88
CA PHE A 179 -2.58 -3.25 19.10
C PHE A 179 -2.29 -4.66 18.57
N PRO A 180 -3.29 -5.40 18.05
CA PRO A 180 -3.08 -6.77 17.60
C PRO A 180 -2.05 -6.87 16.48
N ILE A 181 -0.99 -7.65 16.70
CA ILE A 181 0.03 -7.95 15.70
C ILE A 181 0.28 -9.45 15.71
N ALA A 182 0.33 -10.06 14.52
CA ALA A 182 0.73 -11.45 14.37
C ALA A 182 1.86 -11.63 13.35
N ILE A 183 2.77 -12.54 13.66
CA ILE A 183 3.86 -12.98 12.81
C ILE A 183 3.58 -14.41 12.38
N PHE A 184 3.44 -14.60 11.07
CA PHE A 184 3.20 -15.90 10.45
C PHE A 184 4.45 -16.34 9.72
N ALA A 185 5.06 -17.46 10.09
CA ALA A 185 6.21 -17.98 9.36
C ALA A 185 6.31 -19.50 9.51
N THR A 186 7.13 -20.12 8.67
CA THR A 186 7.45 -21.54 8.83
C THR A 186 8.24 -21.78 10.12
N PRO A 187 8.21 -23.01 10.70
CA PRO A 187 8.98 -23.30 11.90
C PRO A 187 10.46 -22.95 11.80
N GLN A 188 11.06 -23.18 10.63
CA GLN A 188 12.48 -22.85 10.37
C GLN A 188 12.73 -21.34 10.38
N GLU A 189 11.86 -20.55 9.75
CA GLU A 189 11.96 -19.08 9.77
C GLU A 189 11.74 -18.53 11.18
N LEU A 190 10.78 -19.07 11.93
CA LEU A 190 10.51 -18.68 13.31
C LEU A 190 11.75 -18.84 14.20
N ASP A 191 12.56 -19.87 13.99
CA ASP A 191 13.79 -20.06 14.75
C ASP A 191 14.81 -18.96 14.45
N ALA A 192 14.91 -18.49 13.20
CA ALA A 192 15.73 -17.33 12.87
C ALA A 192 15.17 -16.03 13.46
N LEU A 193 13.84 -15.85 13.44
CA LEU A 193 13.17 -14.68 13.99
C LEU A 193 13.34 -14.56 15.50
N LYS A 194 13.26 -15.66 16.25
CA LYS A 194 13.48 -15.65 17.72
C LYS A 194 14.84 -15.10 18.13
N VAL A 195 15.86 -15.22 17.26
CA VAL A 195 17.22 -14.75 17.55
C VAL A 195 17.34 -13.24 17.39
N LYS A 196 16.77 -12.66 16.33
CA LYS A 196 17.03 -11.27 15.93
C LYS A 196 15.82 -10.36 15.91
N ASN A 197 14.63 -10.87 15.61
CA ASN A 197 13.45 -10.05 15.35
C ASN A 197 12.94 -9.41 16.64
N ARG A 198 12.90 -8.08 16.66
CA ARG A 198 12.49 -7.29 17.82
C ARG A 198 11.09 -7.66 18.32
N LEU A 199 10.11 -7.70 17.42
CA LEU A 199 8.71 -7.96 17.78
C LEU A 199 8.54 -9.36 18.42
N VAL A 200 9.25 -10.37 17.89
CA VAL A 200 9.22 -11.72 18.48
C VAL A 200 9.87 -11.75 19.87
N ARG A 201 10.93 -10.95 20.09
CA ARG A 201 11.71 -10.96 21.33
C ARG A 201 11.11 -10.13 22.45
N ASP A 202 10.58 -8.96 22.13
CA ASP A 202 9.99 -8.02 23.10
C ASP A 202 8.69 -8.58 23.70
N GLY A 203 8.05 -9.52 23.01
CA GLY A 203 6.73 -10.04 23.36
C GLY A 203 5.63 -9.04 23.04
N GLY A 204 4.37 -9.48 23.15
CA GLY A 204 3.20 -8.65 22.81
C GLY A 204 2.77 -8.76 21.34
N VAL A 205 3.29 -9.73 20.60
CA VAL A 205 2.77 -10.14 19.29
C VAL A 205 2.47 -11.64 19.31
N ASP A 206 1.47 -12.06 18.54
CA ASP A 206 1.17 -13.46 18.35
C ASP A 206 2.14 -14.07 17.33
N VAL A 207 2.71 -15.23 17.65
CA VAL A 207 3.65 -15.92 16.77
C VAL A 207 3.02 -17.22 16.31
N VAL A 208 2.70 -17.30 15.02
CA VAL A 208 1.91 -18.39 14.44
C VAL A 208 2.77 -19.16 13.44
N ALA A 209 3.05 -20.42 13.77
CA ALA A 209 3.75 -21.33 12.85
C ALA A 209 2.80 -21.84 11.76
N VAL A 210 3.22 -21.76 10.51
CA VAL A 210 2.48 -22.29 9.36
C VAL A 210 3.33 -23.28 8.56
N GLY A 211 2.72 -24.33 8.01
CA GLY A 211 3.40 -25.27 7.13
C GLY A 211 3.74 -24.68 5.77
N ASP A 212 2.89 -23.76 5.30
CA ASP A 212 3.04 -23.02 4.06
C ASP A 212 2.47 -21.60 4.24
N THR A 213 3.28 -20.59 3.96
CA THR A 213 2.97 -19.16 4.09
C THR A 213 2.08 -18.60 2.97
N MET A 214 1.84 -19.39 1.92
CA MET A 214 1.03 -19.01 0.76
C MET A 214 -0.21 -19.89 0.58
N GLY A 215 -0.22 -21.05 1.22
CA GLY A 215 -1.25 -22.06 1.06
C GLY A 215 -2.43 -21.93 2.03
N GLN A 216 -3.25 -22.98 2.02
CA GLN A 216 -4.46 -23.09 2.82
C GLN A 216 -4.22 -23.03 4.33
N ASP A 217 -3.06 -23.48 4.81
CA ASP A 217 -2.73 -23.43 6.25
C ASP A 217 -2.58 -21.98 6.74
N ALA A 218 -1.85 -21.14 5.99
CA ALA A 218 -1.77 -19.71 6.29
C ALA A 218 -3.14 -19.03 6.19
N PHE A 219 -3.93 -19.33 5.15
CA PHE A 219 -5.27 -18.79 5.01
C PHE A 219 -6.16 -19.12 6.22
N ALA A 220 -6.27 -20.38 6.61
CA ALA A 220 -7.11 -20.80 7.74
C ALA A 220 -6.66 -20.21 9.08
N LYS A 221 -5.34 -20.08 9.29
CA LYS A 221 -4.81 -19.52 10.54
C LYS A 221 -4.91 -18.00 10.61
N ILE A 222 -4.78 -17.30 9.49
CA ILE A 222 -5.05 -15.86 9.41
C ILE A 222 -6.52 -15.61 9.75
N GLU A 223 -7.45 -16.36 9.14
CA GLU A 223 -8.87 -16.27 9.49
C GLU A 223 -9.13 -16.49 10.98
N LYS A 224 -8.58 -17.57 11.55
CA LYS A 224 -8.72 -17.86 12.97
C LYS A 224 -8.22 -16.70 13.85
N TRP A 225 -7.08 -16.12 13.48
CA TRP A 225 -6.52 -14.99 14.22
C TRP A 225 -7.38 -13.73 14.09
N LEU A 226 -7.94 -13.45 12.90
CA LEU A 226 -8.91 -12.36 12.71
C LEU A 226 -10.12 -12.53 13.64
N ASP A 227 -10.71 -13.73 13.69
CA ASP A 227 -11.83 -14.02 14.59
C ASP A 227 -11.44 -13.83 16.08
N GLU A 228 -10.21 -14.22 16.48
CA GLU A 228 -9.69 -14.08 17.85
C GLU A 228 -9.54 -12.63 18.29
N ILE A 229 -9.16 -11.73 17.38
CA ILE A 229 -9.04 -10.28 17.66
C ILE A 229 -10.36 -9.53 17.48
N GLY A 230 -11.45 -10.24 17.16
CA GLY A 230 -12.80 -9.70 17.02
C GLY A 230 -13.08 -9.03 15.67
N VAL A 231 -12.37 -9.46 14.62
CA VAL A 231 -12.55 -9.00 13.23
C VAL A 231 -13.43 -9.99 12.44
#